data_AF-A0A0C9PVM5-F1
#
_entry.id   AF-A0A0C9PVM5-F1
#
_cell.length_a   1.000
_cell.length_b   1.000
_cell.length_c   1.000
_cell.angle_alpha   90.00
_cell.angle_beta   90.00
_cell.angle_gamma   90.00
#
_symmetry.space_group_name_H-M   'P 1'
#
loop_
_entity.id
_entity.type
_entity.pdbx_description
1 polymer ?
#
loop_
_entity_poly.entity_id
_entity_poly.type
_entity_poly.pdbx_seq_one_letter_code
_entity_poly.pdbx_strand_id
1 'polypeptide(L)'
;GVQRRLDYLRYLSINHVTVAALGRTKVEFDKYLKSGTYKAKGDEIGLMLKKYFKKSVAEIQEKIEMHPLWKYVDLFTIHTTLHYLMESFDAEDIFKNLPLILHSRDKVEFRLVSLIEMNKQINENNRFTPSQILALCAYEIEKEFHFTGDGVWEKNKILTKSPEALPNETEEWKVSKKISVE
;
A
#
# COMPACT_ATOMS: atom_id res chain seq x y z
N GLY A 1 22.32 21.81 11.19
CA GLY A 1 20.95 22.31 10.97
C GLY A 1 20.44 21.81 9.63
N VAL A 2 19.12 21.69 9.49
CA VAL A 2 18.42 21.14 8.30
C VAL A 2 18.80 21.89 7.01
N GLN A 3 18.89 23.22 7.06
CA GLN A 3 19.29 24.07 5.92
C GLN A 3 20.63 23.65 5.30
N ARG A 4 21.68 23.48 6.13
CA ARG A 4 23.02 23.08 5.66
C ARG A 4 23.04 21.71 4.99
N ARG A 5 22.13 20.80 5.39
CA ARG A 5 22.01 19.48 4.77
C ARG A 5 21.32 19.57 3.41
N LEU A 6 20.31 20.43 3.27
CA LEU A 6 19.68 20.73 1.98
C LEU A 6 20.68 21.35 1.00
N ASP A 7 21.49 22.30 1.45
CA ASP A 7 22.52 22.92 0.60
C ASP A 7 23.56 21.88 0.14
N TYR A 8 23.96 20.96 1.03
CA TYR A 8 24.88 19.89 0.71
C TYR A 8 24.29 18.87 -0.28
N LEU A 9 23.00 18.55 -0.16
CA LEU A 9 22.31 17.67 -1.11
C LEU A 9 22.16 18.32 -2.49
N ARG A 10 21.91 19.63 -2.53
CA ARG A 10 21.90 20.42 -3.77
C ARG A 10 23.27 20.41 -4.45
N TYR A 11 24.36 20.58 -3.67
CA TYR A 11 25.72 20.45 -4.19
C TYR A 11 25.98 19.08 -4.82
N LEU A 12 25.46 18.01 -4.22
CA LEU A 12 25.56 16.64 -4.75
C LEU A 12 24.55 16.32 -5.87
N SER A 13 23.72 17.28 -6.30
CA SER A 13 22.64 17.08 -7.28
C SER A 13 21.64 15.97 -6.92
N ILE A 14 21.45 15.69 -5.62
CA ILE A 14 20.48 14.70 -5.14
C ILE A 14 19.13 15.39 -4.93
N ASN A 15 18.19 15.12 -5.83
CA ASN A 15 16.85 15.74 -5.81
C ASN A 15 15.79 14.93 -5.06
N HIS A 16 16.11 13.69 -4.66
CA HIS A 16 15.17 12.77 -4.02
C HIS A 16 15.69 12.36 -2.64
N VAL A 17 15.27 13.10 -1.60
CA VAL A 17 15.62 12.82 -0.21
C VAL A 17 14.35 12.79 0.63
N THR A 18 14.26 11.81 1.52
CA THR A 18 13.13 11.67 2.44
C THR A 18 13.25 12.65 3.61
N VAL A 19 12.12 13.18 4.06
CA VAL A 19 12.08 14.18 5.15
C VAL A 19 12.72 13.62 6.43
N ALA A 20 12.53 12.32 6.68
CA ALA A 20 13.17 11.62 7.79
C ALA A 20 14.71 11.72 7.75
N ALA A 21 15.33 11.69 6.56
CA ALA A 21 16.79 11.78 6.43
C ALA A 21 17.34 13.14 6.88
N LEU A 22 16.58 14.22 6.68
CA LEU A 22 16.99 15.57 7.08
C LEU A 22 17.00 15.78 8.60
N GLY A 23 16.18 15.02 9.33
CA GLY A 23 16.08 15.05 10.79
C GLY A 23 17.09 14.17 11.54
N ARG A 24 17.83 13.28 10.85
CA ARG A 24 18.76 12.31 11.46
C ARG A 24 19.98 12.98 12.11
N THR A 25 20.76 12.25 12.91
CA THR A 25 22.05 12.75 13.41
C THR A 25 23.08 12.88 12.27
N LYS A 26 24.19 13.59 12.47
CA LYS A 26 25.23 13.76 11.42
C LYS A 26 25.80 12.41 10.97
N VAL A 27 26.03 11.50 11.91
CA VAL A 27 26.57 10.15 11.63
C VAL A 27 25.59 9.33 10.79
N GLU A 28 24.31 9.35 11.15
CA GLU A 28 23.26 8.66 10.41
C GLU A 28 23.00 9.28 9.03
N PHE A 29 23.17 10.59 8.88
CA PHE A 29 23.07 11.29 7.60
C PHE A 29 24.23 10.93 6.66
N ASP A 30 25.46 10.85 7.17
CA ASP A 30 26.60 10.38 6.38
C ASP A 30 26.46 8.91 6.01
N LYS A 31 25.94 8.07 6.92
CA LYS A 31 25.61 6.68 6.62
C LYS A 31 24.52 6.59 5.55
N TYR A 32 23.49 7.43 5.61
CA TYR A 32 22.42 7.54 4.62
C TYR A 32 22.97 7.84 3.22
N LEU A 33 23.86 8.83 3.09
CA LEU A 33 24.49 9.18 1.82
C LEU A 33 25.32 8.02 1.26
N LYS A 34 26.00 7.26 2.14
CA LYS A 34 26.81 6.09 1.76
C LYS A 34 25.97 4.85 1.43
N SER A 35 24.82 4.66 2.09
CA SER A 35 23.97 3.47 1.94
C SER A 35 22.94 3.55 0.80
N GLY A 36 22.77 4.73 0.20
CA GLY A 36 21.81 4.97 -0.88
C GLY A 36 20.40 5.33 -0.40
N THR A 37 19.72 6.16 -1.19
CA THR A 37 18.39 6.74 -0.92
C THR A 37 17.29 5.68 -0.77
N TYR A 38 17.40 4.55 -1.49
CA TYR A 38 16.38 3.50 -1.51
C TYR A 38 16.29 2.68 -0.23
N LYS A 39 17.43 2.41 0.44
CA LYS A 39 17.43 1.66 1.71
C LYS A 39 16.66 2.41 2.79
N ALA A 40 16.86 3.72 2.84
CA ALA A 40 16.15 4.59 3.78
C ALA A 40 14.66 4.72 3.47
N LYS A 41 14.27 4.66 2.19
CA LYS A 41 12.86 4.61 1.78
C LYS A 41 12.21 3.30 2.24
N GLY A 42 12.90 2.17 2.08
CA GLY A 42 12.44 0.88 2.63
C GLY A 42 12.31 0.90 4.15
N ASP A 43 13.27 1.52 4.86
CA ASP A 43 13.21 1.69 6.32
C ASP A 43 12.01 2.57 6.74
N GLU A 44 11.74 3.65 6.01
CA GLU A 44 10.63 4.56 6.28
C GLU A 44 9.27 3.90 6.04
N ILE A 45 9.12 3.19 4.91
CA ILE A 45 7.91 2.41 4.62
C ILE A 45 7.73 1.34 5.70
N GLY A 46 8.78 0.58 6.03
CA GLY A 46 8.72 -0.45 7.05
C GLY A 46 8.36 0.09 8.44
N LEU A 47 8.91 1.24 8.85
CA LEU A 47 8.57 1.90 10.12
C LEU A 47 7.13 2.42 10.15
N MET A 48 6.63 2.96 9.04
CA MET A 48 5.24 3.38 8.90
C MET A 48 4.29 2.19 9.06
N LEU A 49 4.53 1.12 8.30
CA LEU A 49 3.67 -0.06 8.26
C LEU A 49 3.72 -0.91 9.53
N LYS A 50 4.84 -0.88 10.27
CA LYS A 50 4.99 -1.55 11.57
C LYS A 50 3.90 -1.14 12.56
N LYS A 51 3.41 0.10 12.49
CA LYS A 51 2.32 0.60 13.35
C LYS A 51 1.01 -0.15 13.14
N TYR A 52 0.81 -0.74 11.96
CA TYR A 52 -0.44 -1.37 11.55
C TYR A 52 -0.40 -2.91 11.65
N PHE A 53 0.71 -3.54 11.26
CA PHE A 53 0.77 -5.01 11.11
C PHE A 53 1.30 -5.79 12.32
N LYS A 54 1.84 -5.12 13.36
CA LYS A 54 2.52 -5.79 14.51
C LYS A 54 3.63 -6.77 14.08
N LYS A 55 4.17 -6.63 12.86
CA LYS A 55 5.29 -7.41 12.31
C LYS A 55 6.60 -6.65 12.47
N SER A 56 7.72 -7.34 12.27
CA SER A 56 9.03 -6.71 12.24
C SER A 56 9.21 -5.85 10.98
N VAL A 57 10.09 -4.85 11.05
CA VAL A 57 10.43 -4.00 9.88
C VAL A 57 11.02 -4.85 8.75
N ALA A 58 11.81 -5.87 9.10
CA ALA A 58 12.45 -6.77 8.14
C ALA A 58 11.43 -7.59 7.34
N GLU A 59 10.43 -8.18 8.00
CA GLU A 59 9.38 -8.97 7.32
C GLU A 59 8.53 -8.10 6.37
N ILE A 60 8.26 -6.86 6.77
CA ILE A 60 7.52 -5.90 5.95
C ILE A 60 8.35 -5.50 4.72
N GLN A 61 9.65 -5.22 4.93
CA GLN A 61 10.57 -4.89 3.85
C GLN A 61 10.69 -6.02 2.84
N GLU A 62 10.90 -7.25 3.30
CA GLU A 62 11.01 -8.43 2.43
C GLU A 62 9.79 -8.55 1.50
N LYS A 63 8.58 -8.36 2.03
CA LYS A 63 7.36 -8.44 1.21
C LYS A 63 7.20 -7.32 0.20
N ILE A 64 7.61 -6.12 0.55
CA ILE A 64 7.51 -4.95 -0.35
C ILE A 64 8.59 -5.02 -1.42
N GLU A 65 9.78 -5.50 -1.05
CA GLU A 65 10.91 -5.65 -1.96
C GLU A 65 10.67 -6.68 -3.06
N MET A 66 9.70 -7.59 -2.90
CA MET A 66 9.25 -8.49 -3.95
C MET A 66 8.70 -7.75 -5.18
N HIS A 67 8.16 -6.54 -5.03
CA HIS A 67 7.61 -5.79 -6.14
C HIS A 67 8.72 -4.97 -6.83
N PRO A 68 9.02 -5.16 -8.13
CA PRO A 68 10.21 -4.59 -8.78
C PRO A 68 10.31 -3.06 -8.66
N LEU A 69 9.16 -2.39 -8.55
CA LEU A 69 9.04 -0.93 -8.62
C LEU A 69 8.68 -0.26 -7.29
N TRP A 70 8.75 -0.99 -6.18
CA TRP A 70 8.46 -0.46 -4.83
C TRP A 70 9.22 0.84 -4.51
N LYS A 71 10.44 0.96 -5.04
CA LYS A 71 11.36 2.10 -4.84
C LYS A 71 10.84 3.41 -5.42
N TYR A 72 9.90 3.35 -6.36
CA TYR A 72 9.41 4.52 -7.08
C TYR A 72 8.05 5.00 -6.59
N VAL A 73 7.37 4.21 -5.74
CA VAL A 73 6.05 4.56 -5.19
C VAL A 73 6.16 5.59 -4.08
N ASP A 74 5.37 6.64 -4.14
CA ASP A 74 5.34 7.66 -3.10
C ASP A 74 4.68 7.14 -1.82
N LEU A 75 5.20 7.61 -0.67
CA LEU A 75 4.67 7.25 0.65
C LEU A 75 3.20 7.66 0.82
N PHE A 76 2.78 8.73 0.14
CA PHE A 76 1.40 9.20 0.18
C PHE A 76 0.44 8.19 -0.47
N THR A 77 0.76 7.67 -1.66
CA THR A 77 -0.01 6.57 -2.27
C THR A 77 -0.08 5.36 -1.36
N ILE A 78 1.06 4.92 -0.81
CA ILE A 78 1.10 3.77 0.10
C ILE A 78 0.17 3.99 1.31
N HIS A 79 0.24 5.17 1.92
CA HIS A 79 -0.57 5.51 3.09
C HIS A 79 -2.06 5.57 2.76
N THR A 80 -2.44 6.22 1.65
CA THR A 80 -3.85 6.37 1.25
C THR A 80 -4.47 5.05 0.85
N THR A 81 -3.77 4.21 0.09
CA THR A 81 -4.24 2.87 -0.28
C THR A 81 -4.34 1.95 0.93
N LEU A 82 -3.36 1.99 1.86
CA LEU A 82 -3.43 1.23 3.10
C LEU A 82 -4.65 1.60 3.93
N HIS A 83 -4.88 2.89 4.15
CA HIS A 83 -6.02 3.36 4.94
C HIS A 83 -7.35 2.93 4.34
N TYR A 84 -7.49 3.04 3.01
CA TYR A 84 -8.67 2.53 2.30
C TYR A 84 -8.90 1.03 2.53
N LEU A 85 -7.85 0.20 2.39
CA LEU A 85 -7.98 -1.24 2.61
C LEU A 85 -8.33 -1.59 4.05
N MET A 86 -7.81 -0.85 5.03
CA MET A 86 -8.09 -1.07 6.45
C MET A 86 -9.55 -0.76 6.84
N GLU A 87 -10.31 -0.04 6.02
CA GLU A 87 -11.73 0.20 6.27
C GLU A 87 -12.58 -1.07 6.06
N SER A 88 -12.13 -2.00 5.21
CA SER A 88 -12.90 -3.18 4.81
C SER A 88 -12.21 -4.53 5.05
N PHE A 89 -10.90 -4.55 5.32
CA PHE A 89 -10.12 -5.78 5.46
C PHE A 89 -9.31 -5.83 6.75
N ASP A 90 -9.14 -7.05 7.26
CA ASP A 90 -8.27 -7.31 8.41
C ASP A 90 -6.79 -7.10 8.04
N ALA A 91 -6.02 -6.60 9.01
CA ALA A 91 -4.60 -6.32 8.82
C ALA A 91 -3.78 -7.55 8.37
N GLU A 92 -4.17 -8.77 8.79
CA GLU A 92 -3.46 -9.99 8.39
C GLU A 92 -3.69 -10.33 6.90
N ASP A 93 -4.89 -10.08 6.37
CA ASP A 93 -5.20 -10.34 4.96
C ASP A 93 -4.56 -9.28 4.03
N ILE A 94 -4.49 -8.04 4.51
CA ILE A 94 -3.72 -6.98 3.84
C ILE A 94 -2.23 -7.33 3.86
N PHE A 95 -1.69 -7.82 4.99
CA PHE A 95 -0.29 -8.22 5.08
C PHE A 95 0.06 -9.39 4.15
N LYS A 96 -0.87 -10.34 3.94
CA LYS A 96 -0.69 -11.41 2.94
C LYS A 96 -0.51 -10.84 1.54
N ASN A 97 -1.29 -9.82 1.20
CA ASN A 97 -1.30 -9.15 -0.12
C ASN A 97 -0.61 -7.79 -0.10
N LEU A 98 0.48 -7.66 0.67
CA LEU A 98 1.12 -6.36 0.93
C LEU A 98 1.53 -5.57 -0.32
N PRO A 99 1.99 -6.19 -1.44
CA PRO A 99 2.30 -5.46 -2.66
C PRO A 99 1.13 -4.63 -3.22
N LEU A 100 -0.13 -4.97 -2.89
CA LEU A 100 -1.31 -4.24 -3.35
C LEU A 100 -1.31 -2.76 -2.92
N ILE A 101 -0.70 -2.43 -1.77
CA ILE A 101 -0.63 -1.04 -1.27
C ILE A 101 0.23 -0.14 -2.16
N LEU A 102 1.03 -0.72 -3.06
CA LEU A 102 1.89 0.01 -3.98
C LEU A 102 1.11 0.61 -5.16
N HIS A 103 -0.11 0.13 -5.42
CA HIS A 103 -0.97 0.70 -6.45
C HIS A 103 -1.72 1.93 -5.92
N SER A 104 -2.06 2.84 -6.84
CA SER A 104 -2.91 3.99 -6.54
C SER A 104 -4.26 3.57 -5.99
N ARG A 105 -4.71 4.23 -4.92
CA ARG A 105 -6.01 3.99 -4.27
C ARG A 105 -7.15 3.85 -5.27
N ASP A 106 -7.29 4.80 -6.20
CA ASP A 106 -8.42 4.84 -7.15
C ASP A 106 -8.54 3.55 -7.99
N LYS A 107 -7.41 2.95 -8.37
CA LYS A 107 -7.40 1.69 -9.14
C LYS A 107 -7.84 0.51 -8.28
N VAL A 108 -7.30 0.46 -7.07
CA VAL A 108 -7.65 -0.58 -6.11
C VAL A 108 -9.14 -0.49 -5.81
N GLU A 109 -9.65 0.71 -5.53
CA GLU A 109 -11.06 0.98 -5.28
C GLU A 109 -11.95 0.54 -6.45
N PHE A 110 -11.65 0.97 -7.68
CA PHE A 110 -12.42 0.60 -8.87
C PHE A 110 -12.53 -0.92 -9.07
N ARG A 111 -11.41 -1.64 -8.95
CA ARG A 111 -11.38 -3.10 -9.16
C ARG A 111 -12.02 -3.85 -8.01
N LEU A 112 -11.77 -3.39 -6.78
CA LEU A 112 -12.25 -4.04 -5.58
C LEU A 112 -13.77 -3.98 -5.46
N VAL A 113 -14.39 -2.83 -5.77
CA VAL A 113 -15.87 -2.69 -5.77
C VAL A 113 -16.50 -3.73 -6.69
N SER A 114 -16.01 -3.82 -7.93
CA SER A 114 -16.51 -4.79 -8.91
C SER A 114 -16.33 -6.24 -8.43
N LEU A 115 -15.17 -6.57 -7.85
CA LEU A 115 -14.89 -7.92 -7.34
C LEU A 115 -15.77 -8.30 -6.14
N ILE A 116 -16.03 -7.35 -5.24
CA ILE A 116 -16.90 -7.57 -4.08
C ILE A 116 -18.34 -7.83 -4.54
N GLU A 117 -18.85 -7.03 -5.48
CA GLU A 117 -20.19 -7.21 -6.05
C GLU A 117 -20.32 -8.56 -6.74
N MET A 118 -19.34 -8.96 -7.56
CA MET A 118 -19.33 -10.29 -8.17
C MET A 118 -19.31 -11.40 -7.13
N ASN A 119 -18.51 -11.26 -6.06
CA ASN A 119 -18.43 -12.27 -5.00
C ASN A 119 -19.75 -12.40 -4.22
N LYS A 120 -20.52 -11.32 -4.04
CA LYS A 120 -21.85 -11.36 -3.43
C LYS A 120 -22.85 -12.21 -4.23
N GLN A 121 -22.71 -12.24 -5.56
CA GLN A 121 -23.57 -13.02 -6.47
C GLN A 121 -23.23 -14.52 -6.52
N ILE A 122 -22.08 -14.93 -5.97
CA ILE A 122 -21.67 -16.33 -5.89
C ILE A 122 -22.38 -17.02 -4.72
N ASN A 123 -22.72 -18.30 -4.90
CA ASN A 123 -23.21 -19.19 -3.84
C ASN A 123 -22.29 -19.13 -2.62
N GLU A 124 -22.87 -19.05 -1.42
CA GLU A 124 -22.15 -18.83 -0.16
C GLU A 124 -20.98 -19.80 0.06
N ASN A 125 -21.16 -21.07 -0.27
CA ASN A 125 -20.15 -22.12 -0.12
C ASN A 125 -18.93 -21.94 -1.05
N ASN A 126 -19.05 -21.14 -2.10
CA ASN A 126 -18.02 -20.90 -3.11
C ASN A 126 -17.50 -19.46 -3.09
N ARG A 127 -17.90 -18.64 -2.12
CA ARG A 127 -17.44 -17.24 -2.02
C ARG A 127 -15.95 -17.18 -1.74
N PHE A 128 -15.29 -16.23 -2.39
CA PHE A 128 -13.89 -15.93 -2.13
C PHE A 128 -13.74 -15.30 -0.74
N THR A 129 -12.69 -15.74 -0.03
CA THR A 129 -12.25 -15.12 1.22
C THR A 129 -11.71 -13.71 0.97
N PRO A 130 -11.67 -12.83 1.97
CA PRO A 130 -11.14 -11.47 1.82
C PRO A 130 -9.71 -11.44 1.27
N SER A 131 -8.84 -12.34 1.76
CA SER A 131 -7.48 -12.50 1.23
C SER A 131 -7.43 -12.91 -0.25
N GLN A 132 -8.39 -13.72 -0.73
CA GLN A 132 -8.47 -14.10 -2.14
C GLN A 132 -8.99 -12.96 -3.01
N ILE A 133 -9.95 -12.17 -2.52
CA ILE A 133 -10.43 -10.96 -3.22
C ILE A 133 -9.29 -9.97 -3.42
N LEU A 134 -8.47 -9.73 -2.39
CA LEU A 134 -7.30 -8.85 -2.50
C LEU A 134 -6.27 -9.38 -3.50
N ALA A 135 -6.03 -10.70 -3.51
CA ALA A 135 -5.14 -11.33 -4.49
C ALA A 135 -5.68 -11.20 -5.94
N LEU A 136 -6.99 -11.39 -6.13
CA LEU A 136 -7.66 -11.19 -7.41
C LEU A 136 -7.60 -9.74 -7.87
N CYS A 137 -7.73 -8.79 -6.93
CA CYS A 137 -7.58 -7.36 -7.23
C CYS A 137 -6.17 -7.05 -7.74
N ALA A 138 -5.13 -7.56 -7.08
CA ALA A 138 -3.75 -7.40 -7.54
C ALA A 138 -3.55 -8.02 -8.93
N TYR A 139 -4.12 -9.21 -9.16
CA TYR A 139 -4.05 -9.92 -10.44
C TYR A 139 -4.71 -9.13 -11.58
N GLU A 140 -5.93 -8.62 -11.38
CA GLU A 140 -6.64 -7.86 -12.41
C GLU A 140 -5.93 -6.55 -12.78
N ILE A 141 -5.27 -5.91 -11.81
CA ILE A 141 -4.43 -4.73 -12.08
C ILE A 141 -3.20 -5.15 -12.90
N GLU A 142 -2.42 -6.12 -12.43
CA GLU A 142 -1.15 -6.51 -13.08
C GLU A 142 -1.33 -7.19 -14.44
N LYS A 143 -2.46 -7.86 -14.66
CA LYS A 143 -2.82 -8.48 -15.94
C LYS A 143 -2.86 -7.46 -17.09
N GLU A 144 -3.31 -6.23 -16.83
CA GLU A 144 -3.33 -5.16 -17.85
C GLU A 144 -1.91 -4.72 -18.25
N PHE A 145 -0.94 -4.93 -17.37
CA PHE A 145 0.47 -4.54 -17.55
C PHE A 145 1.38 -5.74 -17.79
N HIS A 146 0.84 -6.91 -18.14
CA HIS A 146 1.61 -8.14 -18.39
C HIS A 146 2.55 -8.50 -17.23
N PHE A 147 2.18 -8.19 -15.99
CA PHE A 147 2.98 -8.45 -14.79
C PHE A 147 4.39 -7.83 -14.79
N THR A 148 4.56 -6.73 -15.53
CA THR A 148 5.81 -5.95 -15.55
C THR A 148 6.00 -5.13 -14.27
N GLY A 149 4.93 -4.95 -13.47
CA GLY A 149 4.88 -4.05 -12.32
C GLY A 149 4.56 -2.60 -12.67
N ASP A 150 4.43 -2.27 -13.98
CA ASP A 150 4.16 -0.91 -14.46
C ASP A 150 2.80 -0.37 -14.01
N GLY A 151 1.91 -1.25 -13.53
CA GLY A 151 0.59 -0.89 -13.01
C GLY A 151 0.60 0.09 -11.84
N VAL A 152 1.76 0.24 -11.19
CA VAL A 152 2.05 1.22 -10.14
C VAL A 152 2.10 2.68 -10.64
N TRP A 153 2.50 2.94 -11.89
CA TRP A 153 2.81 4.30 -12.36
C TRP A 153 1.75 4.98 -13.20
N GLU A 154 0.84 4.23 -13.84
CA GLU A 154 -0.21 4.89 -14.61
C GLU A 154 -1.18 5.61 -13.68
N LYS A 155 -1.15 6.95 -13.70
CA LYS A 155 -2.30 7.75 -13.26
C LYS A 155 -3.43 7.52 -14.23
N ASN A 156 -4.63 7.26 -13.71
CA ASN A 156 -5.83 6.97 -14.49
C ASN A 156 -5.91 7.83 -15.75
N LYS A 157 -5.61 7.24 -16.91
CA LYS A 157 -6.12 7.75 -18.18
C LYS A 157 -7.63 7.52 -18.15
N ILE A 158 -8.33 8.46 -17.52
CA ILE A 158 -9.77 8.67 -17.61
C ILE A 158 -10.58 7.37 -17.49
N LEU A 159 -10.70 6.84 -16.27
CA LEU A 159 -11.81 5.93 -15.94
C LEU A 159 -13.10 6.78 -16.00
N THR A 160 -13.74 6.82 -17.18
CA THR A 160 -14.87 7.72 -17.49
C THR A 160 -16.17 7.40 -16.74
N LYS A 161 -16.20 6.39 -15.86
CA LYS A 161 -17.35 6.13 -14.99
C LYS A 161 -16.84 5.58 -13.65
N SER A 162 -16.88 6.43 -12.62
CA SER A 162 -16.82 5.98 -11.24
C SER A 162 -18.04 5.11 -10.97
N PRO A 163 -17.91 3.89 -10.44
CA PRO A 163 -18.99 3.26 -9.72
C PRO A 163 -19.37 4.21 -8.57
N GLU A 164 -20.67 4.39 -8.38
CA GLU A 164 -21.21 5.19 -7.29
C GLU A 164 -20.64 4.69 -5.96
N ALA A 165 -20.26 5.63 -5.09
CA ALA A 165 -19.58 5.35 -3.83
C ALA A 165 -20.27 4.24 -3.04
N LEU A 166 -19.49 3.34 -2.46
CA LEU A 166 -19.96 2.28 -1.58
C LEU A 166 -20.92 2.86 -0.52
N PRO A 167 -22.12 2.27 -0.33
CA PRO A 167 -22.98 2.66 0.76
C PRO A 167 -22.26 2.40 2.09
N ASN A 168 -22.38 3.36 3.02
CA ASN A 168 -21.86 3.30 4.38
C ASN A 168 -22.46 2.10 5.16
N GLU A 169 -21.93 0.90 4.98
CA GLU A 169 -22.36 -0.32 5.68
C GLU A 169 -21.34 -0.72 6.76
N THR A 170 -21.05 0.20 7.68
CA THR A 170 -20.25 -0.08 8.89
C THR A 170 -21.02 -0.77 10.02
N GLU A 171 -22.31 -1.07 9.86
CA GLU A 171 -23.17 -1.58 10.94
C GLU A 171 -23.49 -3.09 10.86
N GLU A 172 -23.44 -3.73 9.68
CA GLU A 172 -23.97 -5.11 9.56
C GLU A 172 -23.04 -6.22 10.10
N TRP A 173 -21.73 -6.01 10.12
CA TRP A 173 -20.78 -7.01 10.65
C TRP A 173 -20.80 -7.13 12.19
N LYS A 174 -21.38 -6.16 12.91
CA LYS A 174 -21.52 -6.22 14.37
C LYS A 174 -22.72 -7.04 14.83
N VAL A 175 -23.75 -7.16 13.99
CA VAL A 175 -24.97 -7.90 14.33
C VAL A 175 -24.71 -9.41 14.36
N SER A 176 -23.88 -9.91 13.44
CA SER A 176 -23.51 -11.33 13.35
C SER A 176 -22.67 -11.83 14.54
N LYS A 177 -22.10 -10.94 15.35
CA LYS A 177 -21.40 -11.31 16.60
C LYS A 177 -22.29 -11.31 17.84
N LYS A 178 -23.51 -10.77 17.76
CA LYS A 178 -24.43 -10.71 18.91
C LYS A 178 -25.43 -11.87 18.96
N ILE A 179 -25.61 -12.60 17.85
CA ILE A 179 -26.59 -13.70 17.77
C ILE A 179 -25.97 -15.06 18.13
N SER A 180 -24.64 -15.14 18.35
CA SER A 180 -23.97 -16.37 18.81
C SER A 180 -23.65 -16.41 20.30
N VAL A 181 -24.21 -15.48 21.08
CA VAL A 181 -24.16 -15.51 22.55
C VAL A 181 -25.55 -15.17 23.10
N GLU A 182 -26.51 -16.05 22.84
CA GLU A 182 -27.73 -16.24 23.64
C GLU A 182 -28.09 -17.73 23.63
#